data_AF-A0A525C7X6-F1
#
_entry.id   AF-A0A525C7X6-F1
#
_cell.length_a   1.000
_cell.length_b   1.000
_cell.length_c   1.000
_cell.angle_alpha   90.00
_cell.angle_beta   90.00
_cell.angle_gamma   90.00
#
_symmetry.space_group_name_H-M   'P 1'
#
loop_
_entity.id
_entity.type
_entity.pdbx_description
1 polymer ?
#
loop_
_entity_poly.entity_id
_entity_poly.type
_entity_poly.pdbx_seq_one_letter_code
_entity_poly.pdbx_strand_id
1 'polypeptide(L)'
;MKKSIITALVSIPFSLSVFATADGPDYFQVRNVRSDDVLNMRIKPDWRSKKVGEIPFSGICLKNLGCVGGLTIDESTLPEKEQNKIRKKRPIWCKVKYKNIVGWVSGRYITEGQYDECYK
;
A
#
# COMPACT_ATOMS: atom_id res chain seq x y z
N MET A 1 34.16 49.37 -37.10
CA MET A 1 34.43 48.42 -35.99
C MET A 1 33.09 47.97 -35.40
N LYS A 2 32.66 46.72 -35.61
CA LYS A 2 31.41 46.17 -35.07
C LYS A 2 31.79 45.06 -34.08
N LYS A 3 31.44 45.22 -32.79
CA LYS A 3 31.65 44.21 -31.75
C LYS A 3 30.42 43.31 -31.72
N SER A 4 30.57 42.04 -32.09
CA SER A 4 29.52 41.03 -31.92
C SER A 4 29.52 40.53 -30.48
N ILE A 5 28.38 40.65 -29.81
CA ILE A 5 28.13 40.11 -28.48
C ILE A 5 27.50 38.74 -28.68
N ILE A 6 28.17 37.68 -28.22
CA ILE A 6 27.66 36.31 -28.25
C ILE A 6 26.96 36.09 -26.90
N THR A 7 25.63 36.05 -26.93
CA THR A 7 24.81 35.74 -25.75
C THR A 7 24.71 34.22 -25.60
N ALA A 8 25.38 33.66 -24.58
CA ALA A 8 25.25 32.24 -24.25
C ALA A 8 23.95 32.01 -23.45
N LEU A 9 23.00 31.27 -24.01
CA LEU A 9 21.82 30.79 -23.29
C LEU A 9 22.26 29.65 -22.34
N VAL A 10 22.28 29.93 -21.04
CA VAL A 10 22.51 28.91 -20.00
C VAL A 10 21.15 28.30 -19.63
N SER A 11 20.90 27.06 -20.06
CA SER A 11 19.72 26.30 -19.62
C SER A 11 19.95 25.75 -18.21
N ILE A 12 19.32 26.35 -17.20
CA ILE A 12 19.38 25.84 -15.82
C ILE A 12 18.35 24.70 -15.71
N PRO A 13 18.76 23.46 -15.41
CA PRO A 13 17.81 22.38 -15.16
C PRO A 13 17.09 22.66 -13.84
N PHE A 14 15.78 22.89 -13.92
CA PHE A 14 14.92 23.07 -12.77
C PHE A 14 14.67 21.70 -12.14
N SER A 15 15.47 21.33 -11.15
CA SER A 15 15.27 20.09 -10.39
C SER A 15 14.02 20.23 -9.52
N LEU A 16 12.91 19.66 -9.97
CA LEU A 16 11.71 19.50 -9.15
C LEU A 16 11.96 18.45 -8.07
N SER A 17 12.14 18.88 -6.83
CA SER A 17 12.19 17.99 -5.67
C SER A 17 10.78 17.45 -5.40
N VAL A 18 10.55 16.17 -5.68
CA VAL A 18 9.34 15.46 -5.24
C VAL A 18 9.57 14.97 -3.82
N PHE A 19 8.78 15.46 -2.87
CA PHE A 19 8.78 14.97 -1.49
C PHE A 19 7.84 13.76 -1.40
N ALA A 20 8.36 12.62 -0.95
CA ALA A 20 7.52 11.48 -0.59
C ALA A 20 6.93 11.72 0.81
N THR A 21 5.61 11.91 0.91
CA THR A 21 4.90 11.94 2.19
C THR A 21 4.74 10.50 2.67
N ALA A 22 5.47 10.11 3.71
CA ALA A 22 5.48 8.75 4.25
C ALA A 22 4.22 8.42 5.08
N ASP A 23 3.03 8.81 4.63
CA ASP A 23 1.76 8.63 5.37
C ASP A 23 1.08 7.27 5.08
N GLY A 24 1.60 6.54 4.09
CA GLY A 24 1.01 5.29 3.63
C GLY A 24 -0.25 5.53 2.78
N PRO A 25 -0.86 4.45 2.24
CA PRO A 25 -1.97 4.60 1.32
C PRO A 25 -3.30 4.84 2.05
N ASP A 26 -4.12 5.75 1.53
CA ASP A 26 -5.49 5.98 2.02
C ASP A 26 -6.43 4.81 1.68
N TYR A 27 -6.19 4.19 0.53
CA TYR A 27 -6.99 3.11 -0.02
C TYR A 27 -6.11 1.96 -0.48
N PHE A 28 -6.66 0.77 -0.38
CA PHE A 28 -6.09 -0.42 -0.98
C PHE A 28 -6.95 -0.93 -2.14
N GLN A 29 -6.31 -1.73 -2.97
CA GLN A 29 -6.96 -2.63 -3.93
C GLN A 29 -6.49 -4.07 -3.70
N VAL A 30 -7.32 -5.02 -4.08
CA VAL A 30 -7.04 -6.46 -4.01
C VAL A 30 -5.97 -6.83 -5.05
N ARG A 31 -5.07 -7.71 -4.67
CA ARG A 31 -4.09 -8.34 -5.56
C ARG A 31 -3.90 -9.81 -5.23
N ASN A 32 -3.37 -10.58 -6.18
CA ASN A 32 -2.99 -11.98 -5.98
C ASN A 32 -4.13 -12.88 -5.45
N VAL A 33 -5.38 -12.52 -5.74
CA VAL A 33 -6.56 -13.37 -5.58
C VAL A 33 -6.98 -13.81 -6.97
N ARG A 34 -7.28 -15.10 -7.15
CA ARG A 34 -7.70 -15.63 -8.45
C ARG A 34 -9.05 -15.04 -8.86
N SER A 35 -9.33 -14.97 -10.16
CA SER A 35 -10.57 -14.39 -10.69
C SER A 35 -11.84 -15.13 -10.26
N ASP A 36 -11.71 -16.39 -9.84
CA ASP A 36 -12.77 -17.26 -9.33
C ASP A 36 -12.79 -17.35 -7.79
N ASP A 37 -12.06 -16.48 -7.09
CA ASP A 37 -11.92 -16.48 -5.63
C ASP A 37 -12.14 -15.08 -5.03
N VAL A 38 -12.14 -15.00 -3.70
CA VAL A 38 -12.41 -13.80 -2.92
C VAL A 38 -11.39 -13.59 -1.81
N LEU A 39 -11.11 -12.32 -1.50
CA LEU A 39 -10.40 -11.95 -0.29
C LEU A 39 -11.37 -11.93 0.90
N ASN A 40 -11.15 -12.84 1.85
CA ASN A 40 -11.95 -12.92 3.07
C ASN A 40 -11.62 -11.77 4.05
N MET A 41 -12.66 -11.09 4.53
CA MET A 41 -12.61 -10.14 5.64
C MET A 41 -12.94 -10.84 6.96
N ARG A 42 -12.20 -10.54 8.03
CA ARG A 42 -12.29 -11.24 9.32
C ARG A 42 -12.49 -10.31 10.50
N ILE A 43 -13.10 -10.81 11.58
CA ILE A 43 -13.38 -9.99 12.78
C ILE A 43 -12.11 -9.68 13.60
N LYS A 44 -11.06 -10.51 13.51
CA LYS A 44 -9.73 -10.30 14.12
C LYS A 44 -8.62 -10.47 13.06
N PRO A 45 -7.40 -9.93 13.29
CA PRO A 45 -6.24 -10.11 12.41
C PRO A 45 -5.66 -11.54 12.51
N ASP A 46 -6.48 -12.53 12.21
CA ASP A 46 -6.17 -13.95 12.30
C ASP A 46 -6.99 -14.71 11.23
N TRP A 47 -6.33 -15.58 10.47
CA TRP A 47 -6.95 -16.37 9.42
C TRP A 47 -7.95 -17.41 9.94
N ARG A 48 -7.91 -17.77 11.22
CA ARG A 48 -8.90 -18.65 11.86
C ARG A 48 -10.10 -17.89 12.41
N SER A 49 -10.02 -16.56 12.44
CA SER A 49 -11.11 -15.73 12.95
C SER A 49 -12.34 -15.78 12.03
N LYS A 50 -13.52 -15.59 12.61
CA LYS A 50 -14.81 -15.59 11.90
C LYS A 50 -14.75 -14.63 10.70
N LYS A 51 -15.18 -15.14 9.54
CA LYS A 51 -15.38 -14.35 8.33
C LYS A 51 -16.59 -13.42 8.50
N VAL A 52 -16.42 -12.15 8.14
CA VAL A 52 -17.46 -11.11 8.24
C VAL A 52 -17.83 -10.51 6.88
N GLY A 53 -17.07 -10.82 5.84
CA GLY A 53 -17.31 -10.33 4.49
C GLY A 53 -16.32 -10.91 3.49
N GLU A 54 -16.54 -10.58 2.23
CA GLU A 54 -15.74 -11.01 1.08
C GLU A 54 -15.54 -9.81 0.14
N ILE A 55 -14.39 -9.78 -0.50
CA ILE A 55 -14.02 -8.77 -1.48
C ILE A 55 -13.62 -9.51 -2.76
N PRO A 56 -14.18 -9.18 -3.94
CA PRO A 56 -13.82 -9.85 -5.18
C PRO A 56 -12.36 -9.61 -5.54
N PHE A 57 -11.80 -10.44 -6.42
CA PHE A 57 -10.42 -10.31 -6.90
C PHE A 57 -10.09 -8.93 -7.49
N SER A 58 -11.09 -8.25 -8.06
CA SER A 58 -11.00 -6.91 -8.64
C SER A 58 -11.41 -5.81 -7.65
N GLY A 59 -11.46 -6.11 -6.36
CA GLY A 59 -11.92 -5.17 -5.35
C GLY A 59 -11.00 -3.97 -5.22
N ILE A 60 -11.53 -2.77 -5.47
CA ILE A 60 -10.87 -1.49 -5.26
C ILE A 60 -11.52 -0.73 -4.10
N CYS A 61 -10.90 0.37 -3.68
CA CYS A 61 -11.48 1.31 -2.70
C CYS A 61 -11.73 0.71 -1.32
N LEU A 62 -10.79 -0.14 -0.88
CA LEU A 62 -10.74 -0.63 0.50
C LEU A 62 -10.13 0.47 1.36
N LYS A 63 -10.95 1.23 2.09
CA LYS A 63 -10.47 2.32 2.94
C LYS A 63 -9.52 1.77 4.01
N ASN A 64 -8.30 2.29 4.06
CA ASN A 64 -7.32 1.92 5.07
C ASN A 64 -7.72 2.49 6.44
N LEU A 65 -7.84 1.63 7.45
CA LEU A 65 -8.11 2.01 8.84
C LEU A 65 -6.96 1.62 9.78
N GLY A 66 -5.78 1.31 9.21
CA GLY A 66 -4.57 0.95 9.91
C GLY A 66 -4.19 -0.53 9.76
N CYS A 67 -2.90 -0.80 9.85
CA CYS A 67 -2.32 -2.15 9.77
C CYS A 67 -1.56 -2.52 11.04
N VAL A 68 -1.50 -3.82 11.33
CA VAL A 68 -0.73 -4.40 12.43
C VAL A 68 0.15 -5.53 11.92
N GLY A 69 1.18 -5.86 12.70
CA GLY A 69 2.15 -6.90 12.38
C GLY A 69 3.35 -6.38 11.58
N GLY A 70 3.99 -7.23 10.79
CA GLY A 70 5.16 -6.86 9.99
C GLY A 70 6.47 -6.78 10.79
N LEU A 71 7.41 -5.97 10.29
CA LEU A 71 8.69 -5.68 10.94
C LEU A 71 8.58 -4.34 11.67
N THR A 72 9.29 -4.17 12.79
CA THR A 72 9.60 -2.84 13.30
C THR A 72 10.68 -2.16 12.45
N ILE A 73 10.92 -0.86 12.70
CA ILE A 73 12.00 -0.12 12.04
C ILE A 73 13.35 -0.80 12.27
N ASP A 74 13.67 -1.16 13.51
CA ASP A 74 14.92 -1.83 13.83
C ASP A 74 15.01 -3.21 13.16
N GLU A 75 13.92 -3.98 13.17
CA GLU A 75 13.87 -5.30 12.53
C GLU A 75 14.01 -5.24 11.00
N SER A 76 13.67 -4.10 10.38
CA SER A 76 13.84 -3.90 8.93
C SER A 76 15.30 -3.80 8.49
N THR A 77 16.22 -3.56 9.44
CA THR A 77 17.66 -3.53 9.20
C THR A 77 18.32 -4.92 9.29
N LEU A 78 17.58 -5.93 9.78
CA LEU A 78 18.10 -7.30 9.92
C LEU A 78 18.33 -7.96 8.56
N PRO A 79 19.19 -8.99 8.47
CA PRO A 79 19.32 -9.80 7.28
C PRO A 79 17.98 -10.41 6.84
N GLU A 80 17.78 -10.54 5.53
CA GLU A 80 16.51 -10.97 4.93
C GLU A 80 15.98 -12.29 5.51
N LYS A 81 16.87 -13.24 5.82
CA LYS A 81 16.50 -14.53 6.42
C LYS A 81 15.79 -14.36 7.77
N GLU A 82 16.26 -13.43 8.60
CA GLU A 82 15.63 -13.15 9.91
C GLU A 82 14.34 -12.36 9.72
N GLN A 83 14.32 -11.36 8.82
CA GLN A 83 13.10 -10.65 8.44
C GLN A 83 11.99 -11.63 8.01
N ASN A 84 12.33 -12.61 7.18
CA ASN A 84 11.39 -13.62 6.69
C ASN A 84 10.85 -14.52 7.80
N LYS A 85 11.64 -14.84 8.84
CA LYS A 85 11.15 -15.56 10.02
C LYS A 85 10.15 -14.71 10.82
N ILE A 86 10.44 -13.42 11.00
CA ILE A 86 9.55 -12.50 11.72
C ILE A 86 8.24 -12.33 10.95
N ARG A 87 8.29 -12.06 9.65
CA ARG A 87 7.09 -11.90 8.79
C ARG A 87 6.17 -13.13 8.81
N LYS A 88 6.74 -14.34 8.92
CA LYS A 88 5.96 -15.58 9.08
C LYS A 88 5.23 -15.65 10.43
N LYS A 89 5.87 -15.22 11.51
CA LYS A 89 5.30 -15.22 12.87
C LYS A 89 4.30 -14.07 13.08
N ARG A 90 4.55 -12.94 12.45
CA ARG A 90 3.83 -11.69 12.62
C ARG A 90 3.37 -11.15 11.25
N PRO A 91 2.46 -11.86 10.55
CA PRO A 91 1.98 -11.43 9.25
C PRO A 91 1.28 -10.08 9.35
N ILE A 92 1.36 -9.28 8.29
CA ILE A 92 0.63 -8.01 8.22
C ILE A 92 -0.86 -8.29 8.03
N TRP A 93 -1.67 -7.60 8.84
CA TRP A 93 -3.11 -7.52 8.71
C TRP A 93 -3.52 -6.07 8.69
N CYS A 94 -4.40 -5.71 7.75
CA CYS A 94 -4.92 -4.35 7.65
C CYS A 94 -6.42 -4.36 7.95
N LYS A 95 -6.83 -3.45 8.82
CA LYS A 95 -8.24 -3.18 9.07
C LYS A 95 -8.72 -2.27 7.95
N VAL A 96 -9.78 -2.66 7.29
CA VAL A 96 -10.32 -1.93 6.15
C VAL A 96 -11.84 -1.77 6.26
N LYS A 97 -12.36 -0.72 5.63
CA LYS A 97 -13.78 -0.63 5.28
C LYS A 97 -13.93 -0.90 3.80
N TYR A 98 -14.78 -1.85 3.45
CA TYR A 98 -15.18 -2.14 2.08
C TYR A 98 -16.70 -2.15 2.01
N LYS A 99 -17.28 -1.27 1.17
CA LYS A 99 -18.72 -0.97 1.18
C LYS A 99 -19.15 -0.62 2.62
N ASN A 100 -20.10 -1.37 3.18
CA ASN A 100 -20.62 -1.16 4.53
C ASN A 100 -20.01 -2.10 5.58
N ILE A 101 -18.98 -2.88 5.22
CA ILE A 101 -18.37 -3.88 6.11
C ILE A 101 -17.01 -3.36 6.58
N VAL A 102 -16.75 -3.48 7.89
CA VAL A 102 -15.43 -3.24 8.49
C VAL A 102 -14.86 -4.57 8.97
N GLY A 103 -13.61 -4.85 8.59
CA GLY A 103 -12.94 -6.10 8.97
C GLY A 103 -11.45 -6.09 8.68
N TRP A 104 -10.79 -7.17 9.04
CA TRP A 104 -9.36 -7.39 8.82
C TRP A 104 -9.12 -8.24 7.58
N VAL A 105 -8.18 -7.82 6.74
CA VAL A 105 -7.70 -8.56 5.57
C VAL A 105 -6.20 -8.81 5.70
N SER A 106 -5.71 -9.87 5.07
CA SER A 106 -4.27 -10.13 5.03
C SER A 106 -3.57 -9.15 4.11
N GLY A 107 -2.50 -8.51 4.59
CA GLY A 107 -1.68 -7.57 3.82
C GLY A 107 -1.03 -8.19 2.57
N ARG A 108 -0.98 -9.52 2.48
CA ARG A 108 -0.46 -10.25 1.31
C ARG A 108 -1.31 -10.06 0.05
N TYR A 109 -2.62 -9.85 0.22
CA TYR A 109 -3.60 -9.81 -0.87
C TYR A 109 -4.11 -8.41 -1.19
N ILE A 110 -3.41 -7.39 -0.70
CA ILE A 110 -3.72 -5.99 -0.97
C ILE A 110 -2.46 -5.23 -1.37
N THR A 111 -2.64 -4.14 -2.08
CA THR A 111 -1.62 -3.16 -2.45
C THR A 111 -2.25 -1.77 -2.50
N GLU A 112 -1.43 -0.74 -2.60
CA GLU A 112 -1.89 0.64 -2.73
C GLU A 112 -2.88 0.77 -3.90
N GLY A 113 -4.04 1.34 -3.59
CA GLY A 113 -5.08 1.67 -4.57
C GLY A 113 -5.07 3.17 -4.87
N GLN A 114 -5.55 3.54 -6.05
CA GLN A 114 -5.62 4.93 -6.46
C GLN A 114 -6.85 5.61 -5.84
N TYR A 115 -6.64 6.74 -5.16
CA TYR A 115 -7.68 7.49 -4.45
C TYR A 115 -8.77 8.01 -5.39
N ASP A 116 -8.36 8.46 -6.58
CA ASP A 116 -9.18 9.11 -7.60
C ASP A 116 -10.19 8.18 -8.29
N GLU A 117 -10.06 6.86 -8.12
CA GLU A 117 -11.06 5.88 -8.58
C GLU A 117 -12.23 5.69 -7.60
N CYS A 118 -12.11 6.16 -6.35
CA CYS A 118 -13.02 5.79 -5.28
C CYS A 118 -14.21 6.72 -5.04
N TYR A 119 -14.22 7.86 -5.70
CA TYR A 119 -15.23 8.92 -5.54
C TYR A 119 -15.86 9.36 -6.86
N LYS A 120 -15.66 8.58 -7.94
CA LYS A 120 -16.37 8.75 -9.21
C LYS A 120 -17.71 8.02 -9.14
#